data_AF-A0A099VZJ5-F1
#
_entry.id   AF-A0A099VZJ5-F1
#
_cell.length_a   1.000
_cell.length_b   1.000
_cell.length_c   1.000
_cell.angle_alpha   90.00
_cell.angle_beta   90.00
_cell.angle_gamma   90.00
#
_symmetry.space_group_name_H-M   'P 1'
#
loop_
_entity.id
_entity.type
_entity.pdbx_description
1 polymer ?
#
loop_
_entity_poly.entity_id
_entity_poly.type
_entity_poly.pdbx_seq_one_letter_code
_entity_poly.pdbx_strand_id
1 'polypeptide(L)'
;MKKVITILAIGTMSLSAFIPLAHAEAQVVVPNEMEQSEIKENDALPESLVEGLDKYVEFTGDKYILNIPADVKLTYSVEEIMAVQTQIDESNSFLSVAEADSHTYVDEAAKTTNFLITDSEVLKAAGQKPMLRAAGVTKVVRYWWGMKIYLSKTFLNYSGGSLTGMAGYMVSKLPLKHPFALLAAGAMGAIGVFGTSAKHGYVIRITGISTAATVTGIWRQ
;
A
#
# COMPACT_ATOMS: atom_id res chain seq x y z
N MET A 1 35.51 -4.61 16.06
CA MET A 1 35.02 -3.47 16.86
C MET A 1 33.77 -2.91 16.20
N LYS A 2 32.75 -2.60 17.02
CA LYS A 2 31.48 -1.89 16.76
C LYS A 2 30.48 -2.54 15.79
N LYS A 3 29.56 -3.33 16.38
CA LYS A 3 28.24 -3.67 15.85
C LYS A 3 27.35 -2.42 15.96
N VAL A 4 26.70 -2.00 14.88
CA VAL A 4 25.71 -0.92 14.90
C VAL A 4 24.32 -1.56 14.96
N ILE A 5 23.58 -1.22 16.01
CA ILE A 5 22.21 -1.65 16.26
C ILE A 5 21.29 -0.63 15.56
N THR A 6 20.51 -1.08 14.58
CA THR A 6 19.47 -0.26 13.95
C THR A 6 18.18 -0.42 14.72
N ILE A 7 17.69 0.68 15.30
CA ILE A 7 16.43 0.75 16.03
C ILE A 7 15.28 0.86 15.02
N LEU A 8 14.37 -0.11 15.07
CA LEU A 8 13.13 -0.16 14.30
C LEU A 8 12.05 0.62 15.09
N ALA A 9 11.65 1.78 14.61
CA ALA A 9 10.50 2.51 15.16
C ALA A 9 9.27 2.18 14.32
N ILE A 10 8.44 1.25 14.80
CA ILE A 10 7.11 0.97 14.24
C ILE A 10 6.15 1.98 14.88
N GLY A 11 5.96 3.11 14.22
CA GLY A 11 4.93 4.08 14.57
C GLY A 11 3.68 3.83 13.73
N THR A 12 2.70 3.11 14.29
CA THR A 12 1.35 3.00 13.71
C THR A 12 0.63 4.33 13.87
N MET A 13 0.67 5.19 12.85
CA MET A 13 -0.16 6.39 12.79
C MET A 13 -1.53 6.02 12.21
N SER A 14 -2.51 5.78 13.08
CA SER A 14 -3.92 5.78 12.70
C SER A 14 -4.34 7.22 12.39
N LEU A 15 -4.37 7.60 11.11
CA LEU A 15 -5.00 8.85 10.68
C LEU A 15 -6.53 8.71 10.81
N SER A 16 -7.07 8.99 11.99
CA SER A 16 -8.50 9.24 12.15
C SER A 16 -8.79 10.64 11.60
N ALA A 17 -9.30 10.71 10.36
CA ALA A 17 -9.77 11.95 9.77
C ALA A 17 -10.98 12.46 10.55
N PHE A 18 -10.84 13.64 11.17
CA PHE A 18 -11.94 14.40 11.76
C PHE A 18 -12.89 14.84 10.64
N ILE A 19 -14.11 14.29 10.62
CA ILE A 19 -15.26 14.88 9.92
C ILE A 19 -16.12 15.53 11.01
N PRO A 20 -16.40 16.85 10.96
CA PRO A 20 -17.41 17.43 11.83
C PRO A 20 -18.80 17.10 11.26
N LEU A 21 -19.46 16.10 11.84
CA LEU A 21 -20.90 15.88 11.67
C LEU A 21 -21.63 16.56 12.83
N ALA A 22 -21.96 17.83 12.63
CA ALA A 22 -22.97 18.50 13.44
C ALA A 22 -24.34 18.15 12.85
N HIS A 23 -25.06 17.22 13.47
CA HIS A 23 -26.52 17.19 13.53
C HIS A 23 -26.91 16.43 14.80
N ALA A 24 -27.36 17.19 15.80
CA ALA A 24 -27.93 16.67 17.03
C ALA A 24 -29.41 16.36 16.79
N GLU A 25 -29.78 15.08 16.84
CA GLU A 25 -31.14 14.67 17.15
C GLU A 25 -31.07 13.65 18.29
N ALA A 26 -31.76 13.97 19.37
CA ALA A 26 -31.84 13.15 20.57
C ALA A 26 -32.69 11.90 20.29
N GLN A 27 -32.14 10.72 20.54
CA GLN A 27 -32.92 9.50 20.65
C GLN A 27 -32.65 8.78 21.97
N VAL A 28 -33.76 8.32 22.53
CA VAL A 28 -33.96 7.72 23.85
C VAL A 28 -33.20 6.39 23.94
N VAL A 29 -32.37 6.26 24.98
CA VAL A 29 -31.65 5.02 25.30
C VAL A 29 -32.58 4.05 26.01
N VAL A 30 -32.84 2.91 25.37
CA VAL A 30 -33.29 1.67 26.03
C VAL A 30 -32.09 0.70 25.97
N PRO A 31 -31.56 0.20 27.09
CA PRO A 31 -30.46 -0.74 27.06
C PRO A 31 -31.00 -2.14 26.77
N ASN A 32 -30.57 -2.74 25.67
CA ASN A 32 -30.69 -4.18 25.46
C ASN A 32 -29.29 -4.73 25.16
N GLU A 33 -28.74 -5.43 26.15
CA GLU A 33 -27.48 -6.15 26.07
C GLU A 33 -27.64 -7.34 25.12
N MET A 34 -27.07 -7.21 23.92
CA MET A 34 -26.61 -8.34 23.13
C MET A 34 -25.24 -7.93 22.60
N GLU A 35 -24.18 -8.52 23.16
CA GLU A 35 -22.83 -8.50 22.59
C GLU A 35 -22.85 -9.22 21.23
N GLN A 36 -23.29 -8.50 20.20
CA GLN A 36 -22.79 -8.75 18.86
C GLN A 36 -21.32 -8.35 18.89
N SER A 37 -20.41 -9.30 18.66
CA SER A 37 -19.07 -8.95 18.22
C SER A 37 -19.23 -8.11 16.95
N GLU A 38 -19.11 -6.80 17.09
CA GLU A 38 -18.88 -5.90 15.97
C GLU A 38 -17.67 -6.45 15.24
N ILE A 39 -17.91 -7.07 14.08
CA ILE A 39 -16.88 -7.30 13.09
C ILE A 39 -16.36 -5.90 12.79
N LYS A 40 -15.17 -5.56 13.31
CA LYS A 40 -14.42 -4.38 12.90
C LYS A 40 -14.11 -4.54 11.42
N GLU A 41 -15.03 -4.06 10.60
CA GLU A 41 -15.14 -4.32 9.16
C GLU A 41 -14.02 -3.67 8.32
N ASN A 42 -12.93 -3.17 8.93
CA ASN A 42 -11.94 -2.35 8.25
C ASN A 42 -10.51 -2.48 8.79
N ASP A 43 -10.20 -3.50 9.60
CA ASP A 43 -8.82 -3.70 10.04
C ASP A 43 -8.04 -4.47 8.98
N ALA A 44 -6.91 -3.91 8.55
CA ALA A 44 -5.98 -4.60 7.65
C ALA A 44 -5.57 -5.97 8.24
N LEU A 45 -5.37 -6.96 7.36
CA LEU A 45 -5.00 -8.31 7.78
C LEU A 45 -3.74 -8.28 8.67
N PRO A 46 -3.73 -8.99 9.80
CA PRO A 46 -2.56 -9.05 10.67
C PRO A 46 -1.38 -9.70 9.93
N GLU A 47 -0.16 -9.19 10.16
CA GLU A 47 1.04 -9.65 9.46
C GLU A 47 1.25 -11.16 9.60
N SER A 48 0.95 -11.74 10.77
CA SER A 48 1.08 -13.17 11.03
C SER A 48 0.13 -14.03 10.17
N LEU A 49 -1.04 -13.50 9.82
CA LEU A 49 -1.99 -14.17 8.93
C LEU A 49 -1.50 -14.08 7.47
N VAL A 50 -0.99 -12.91 7.07
CA VAL A 50 -0.39 -12.70 5.75
C VAL A 50 0.79 -13.64 5.55
N GLU A 51 1.80 -13.62 6.42
CA GLU A 51 2.99 -14.48 6.32
C GLU A 51 2.64 -15.97 6.36
N GLY A 52 1.67 -16.36 7.18
CA GLY A 52 1.28 -17.74 7.36
C GLY A 52 0.52 -18.35 6.18
N LEU A 53 -0.30 -17.55 5.49
CA LEU A 53 -1.10 -17.98 4.34
C LEU A 53 -0.46 -17.66 2.99
N ASP A 54 0.53 -16.77 2.92
CA ASP A 54 1.21 -16.38 1.67
C ASP A 54 1.81 -17.59 0.92
N LYS A 55 2.29 -18.60 1.66
CA LYS A 55 2.80 -19.86 1.08
C LYS A 55 1.75 -20.67 0.30
N TYR A 56 0.47 -20.49 0.61
CA TYR A 56 -0.66 -21.16 -0.05
C TYR A 56 -1.31 -20.28 -1.12
N VAL A 57 -0.90 -19.03 -1.26
CA VAL A 57 -1.36 -18.17 -2.34
C VAL A 57 -0.53 -18.43 -3.59
N GLU A 58 -1.19 -18.83 -4.66
CA GLU A 58 -0.61 -19.00 -5.98
C GLU A 58 -0.95 -17.78 -6.84
N PHE A 59 -0.07 -17.45 -7.79
CA PHE A 59 -0.28 -16.37 -8.75
C PHE A 59 -0.09 -16.91 -10.16
N THR A 60 -1.16 -16.92 -10.97
CA THR A 60 -1.17 -17.47 -12.33
C THR A 60 -0.96 -16.41 -13.41
N GLY A 61 -0.37 -15.27 -13.05
CA GLY A 61 -0.14 -14.12 -13.92
C GLY A 61 -1.35 -13.20 -14.08
N ASP A 62 -2.56 -13.76 -14.06
CA ASP A 62 -3.84 -13.06 -14.21
C ASP A 62 -4.60 -12.89 -12.88
N LYS A 63 -4.38 -13.78 -11.91
CA LYS A 63 -5.08 -13.78 -10.62
C LYS A 63 -4.31 -14.47 -9.51
N TYR A 64 -4.66 -14.10 -8.30
CA TYR A 64 -4.30 -14.77 -7.05
C TYR A 64 -5.33 -15.85 -6.71
N ILE A 65 -4.86 -17.00 -6.25
CA ILE A 65 -5.71 -18.12 -5.82
C ILE A 65 -5.19 -18.63 -4.48
N LEU A 66 -6.09 -18.82 -3.51
CA LEU A 66 -5.76 -19.49 -2.25
C LEU A 66 -5.91 -21.01 -2.44
N ASN A 67 -4.78 -21.72 -2.45
CA ASN A 67 -4.74 -23.17 -2.59
C ASN A 67 -4.19 -23.82 -1.30
N ILE A 68 -5.09 -24.10 -0.36
CA ILE A 68 -4.75 -24.81 0.89
C ILE A 68 -4.98 -26.31 0.67
N PRO A 69 -3.93 -27.16 0.72
CA PRO A 69 -4.09 -28.60 0.59
C PRO A 69 -4.97 -29.18 1.72
N ALA A 70 -5.83 -30.15 1.39
CA ALA A 70 -6.78 -30.72 2.34
C ALA A 70 -6.12 -31.45 3.54
N ASP A 71 -4.87 -31.87 3.38
CA ASP A 71 -4.04 -32.50 4.41
C ASP A 71 -3.36 -31.49 5.36
N VAL A 72 -3.39 -30.19 5.02
CA VAL A 72 -2.82 -29.14 5.87
C VAL A 72 -3.82 -28.76 6.95
N LYS A 73 -3.49 -29.12 8.20
CA LYS A 73 -4.21 -28.62 9.38
C LYS A 73 -3.78 -27.19 9.70
N LEU A 74 -4.61 -26.23 9.31
CA LEU A 74 -4.40 -24.82 9.68
C LEU A 74 -4.78 -24.59 11.14
N THR A 75 -4.05 -23.69 11.80
CA THR A 75 -4.38 -23.16 13.12
C THR A 75 -5.31 -21.94 13.05
N TYR A 76 -5.66 -21.51 11.83
CA TYR A 76 -6.48 -20.33 11.57
C TYR A 76 -7.97 -20.66 11.63
N SER A 77 -8.77 -19.71 12.09
CA SER A 77 -10.22 -19.83 12.11
C SER A 77 -10.80 -19.73 10.69
N VAL A 78 -12.06 -20.14 10.53
CA VAL A 78 -12.76 -20.04 9.25
C VAL A 78 -12.90 -18.57 8.83
N GLU A 79 -13.14 -17.69 9.80
CA GLU A 79 -13.28 -16.24 9.61
C GLU A 79 -11.97 -15.63 9.09
N GLU A 80 -10.81 -16.04 9.64
CA GLU A 80 -9.51 -15.58 9.16
C GLU A 80 -9.23 -16.01 7.72
N ILE A 81 -9.58 -17.25 7.36
CA ILE A 81 -9.44 -17.76 5.99
C ILE A 81 -10.37 -17.01 5.04
N MET A 82 -11.62 -16.74 5.46
CA MET A 82 -12.56 -15.94 4.68
C MET A 82 -12.08 -14.51 4.47
N ALA A 83 -11.48 -13.88 5.48
CA ALA A 83 -10.89 -12.54 5.34
C ALA A 83 -9.76 -12.51 4.30
N VAL A 84 -8.91 -13.54 4.27
CA VAL A 84 -7.87 -13.69 3.24
C VAL A 84 -8.47 -13.89 1.85
N GLN A 85 -9.50 -14.73 1.72
CA GLN A 85 -10.18 -14.94 0.43
C GLN A 85 -10.79 -13.63 -0.08
N THR A 86 -11.49 -12.87 0.77
CA THR A 86 -12.03 -11.55 0.42
C THR A 86 -10.91 -10.61 -0.05
N GLN A 87 -9.77 -10.58 0.64
CA GLN A 87 -8.64 -9.74 0.24
C GLN A 87 -8.05 -10.14 -1.12
N ILE A 88 -7.99 -11.45 -1.42
CA ILE A 88 -7.59 -11.99 -2.72
C ILE A 88 -8.58 -11.58 -3.81
N ASP A 89 -9.88 -11.68 -3.55
CA ASP A 89 -10.92 -11.32 -4.51
C ASP A 89 -10.89 -9.81 -4.82
N GLU A 90 -10.70 -8.98 -3.80
CA GLU A 90 -10.43 -7.55 -3.96
C GLU A 90 -9.18 -7.31 -4.80
N SER A 91 -8.08 -8.01 -4.54
CA SER A 91 -6.85 -7.91 -5.34
C SER A 91 -7.08 -8.18 -6.81
N ASN A 92 -7.78 -9.28 -7.09
CA ASN A 92 -8.07 -9.74 -8.44
C ASN A 92 -8.92 -8.73 -9.19
N SER A 93 -9.88 -8.09 -8.52
CA SER A 93 -10.66 -7.00 -9.11
C SER A 93 -9.78 -5.82 -9.55
N PHE A 94 -8.70 -5.55 -8.82
CA PHE A 94 -7.74 -4.47 -9.11
C PHE A 94 -6.68 -4.84 -10.16
N LEU A 95 -6.43 -6.12 -10.41
CA LEU A 95 -5.51 -6.61 -11.44
C LEU A 95 -6.06 -6.39 -12.85
N SER A 96 -7.38 -6.57 -13.04
CA SER A 96 -8.07 -6.42 -14.33
C SER A 96 -7.91 -5.05 -15.03
N VAL A 97 -7.36 -4.05 -14.34
CA VAL A 97 -7.17 -2.67 -14.83
C VAL A 97 -5.71 -2.41 -15.26
N ALA A 98 -4.75 -3.27 -14.92
CA ALA A 98 -3.32 -2.97 -15.00
C ALA A 98 -2.61 -3.40 -16.31
N GLU A 99 -3.28 -4.16 -17.19
CA GLU A 99 -2.62 -4.87 -18.31
C GLU A 99 -2.32 -4.04 -19.58
N ALA A 100 -2.59 -2.73 -19.59
CA ALA A 100 -2.48 -1.92 -20.81
C ALA A 100 -1.25 -0.99 -20.89
N ASP A 101 -0.33 -1.01 -19.92
CA ASP A 101 0.81 -0.08 -19.86
C ASP A 101 2.16 -0.78 -20.07
N SER A 102 3.02 -0.23 -20.92
CA SER A 102 4.38 -0.73 -21.21
C SER A 102 5.31 -0.75 -19.99
N HIS A 103 4.93 -0.09 -18.91
CA HIS A 103 5.68 -0.02 -17.66
C HIS A 103 5.29 -1.13 -16.66
N THR A 104 4.25 -1.91 -16.97
CA THR A 104 3.77 -2.99 -16.11
C THR A 104 4.39 -4.32 -16.53
N TYR A 105 4.83 -5.12 -15.56
CA TYR A 105 5.25 -6.51 -15.76
C TYR A 105 4.84 -7.40 -14.58
N VAL A 106 4.67 -8.67 -14.88
CA VAL A 106 4.28 -9.72 -13.93
C VAL A 106 5.53 -10.50 -13.52
N ASP A 107 5.73 -10.69 -12.22
CA ASP A 107 6.73 -11.61 -11.66
C ASP A 107 6.00 -12.72 -10.91
N GLU A 108 5.82 -13.85 -11.59
CA GLU A 108 5.12 -15.03 -11.06
C GLU A 108 5.87 -15.65 -9.88
N ALA A 109 7.20 -15.67 -9.93
CA ALA A 109 8.02 -16.23 -8.86
C ALA A 109 7.90 -15.41 -7.57
N ALA A 110 7.85 -14.08 -7.69
CA ALA A 110 7.62 -13.19 -6.56
C ALA A 110 6.12 -13.01 -6.21
N LYS A 111 5.19 -13.56 -7.01
CA LYS A 111 3.74 -13.36 -6.88
C LYS A 111 3.31 -11.89 -6.94
N THR A 112 3.93 -11.11 -7.84
CA THR A 112 3.72 -9.64 -7.88
C THR A 112 3.40 -9.12 -9.26
N THR A 113 2.61 -8.04 -9.29
CA THR A 113 2.50 -7.14 -10.44
C THR A 113 3.30 -5.88 -10.15
N ASN A 114 4.20 -5.54 -11.06
CA ASN A 114 5.15 -4.45 -10.90
C ASN A 114 4.88 -3.37 -11.94
N PHE A 115 4.91 -2.12 -11.51
CA PHE A 115 4.96 -0.96 -12.39
C PHE A 115 6.24 -0.19 -12.08
N LEU A 116 7.00 0.22 -13.10
CA LEU A 116 8.23 0.99 -12.92
C LEU A 116 8.27 2.22 -13.80
N ILE A 117 8.82 3.31 -13.27
CA ILE A 117 9.24 4.48 -14.03
C ILE A 117 10.64 4.88 -13.60
N THR A 118 11.47 5.21 -14.58
CA THR A 118 12.84 5.63 -14.35
C THR A 118 12.92 7.13 -14.05
N ASP A 119 13.95 7.54 -13.32
CA ASP A 119 14.22 8.96 -13.10
C ASP A 119 14.38 9.75 -14.42
N SER A 120 14.89 9.09 -15.47
CA SER A 120 15.01 9.70 -16.80
C SER A 120 13.64 10.07 -17.38
N GLU A 121 12.62 9.24 -17.18
CA GLU A 121 11.24 9.51 -17.62
C GLU A 121 10.59 10.61 -16.79
N VAL A 122 10.81 10.59 -15.47
CA VAL A 122 10.36 11.65 -14.56
C VAL A 122 10.93 13.00 -14.98
N LEU A 123 12.24 13.07 -15.27
CA LEU A 123 12.91 14.29 -15.72
C LEU A 123 12.41 14.76 -17.08
N LYS A 124 12.29 13.86 -18.06
CA LYS A 124 11.76 14.20 -19.39
C LYS A 124 10.34 14.76 -19.30
N ALA A 125 9.48 14.16 -18.47
CA ALA A 125 8.12 14.63 -18.25
C ALA A 125 8.06 16.02 -17.59
N ALA A 126 9.10 16.40 -16.84
CA ALA A 126 9.26 17.74 -16.27
C ALA A 126 9.97 18.74 -17.21
N GLY A 127 10.22 18.36 -18.48
CA GLY A 127 10.94 19.20 -19.45
C GLY A 127 12.44 19.33 -19.18
N GLN A 128 13.00 18.48 -18.32
CA GLN A 128 14.41 18.49 -17.94
C GLN A 128 15.22 17.50 -18.79
N LYS A 129 16.48 17.83 -19.06
CA LYS A 129 17.39 16.89 -19.72
C LYS A 129 17.76 15.77 -18.74
N PRO A 130 17.57 14.49 -19.10
CA PRO A 130 17.99 13.39 -18.23
C PRO A 130 19.49 13.46 -18.02
N MET A 131 19.93 13.48 -16.77
CA MET A 131 21.35 13.43 -16.44
C MET A 131 21.85 12.00 -16.63
N LEU A 132 23.07 11.82 -17.14
CA LEU A 132 23.71 10.51 -17.34
C LEU A 132 23.82 9.65 -16.06
N ARG A 133 23.60 10.23 -14.88
CA ARG A 133 23.65 9.55 -13.57
C ARG A 133 22.29 9.43 -12.87
N ALA A 134 21.18 9.71 -13.56
CA ALA A 134 19.84 9.51 -13.01
C ALA A 134 19.50 8.01 -12.99
N ALA A 135 19.86 7.33 -11.89
CA ALA A 135 19.72 5.88 -11.73
C ALA A 135 18.60 5.47 -10.74
N GLY A 136 17.77 6.41 -10.28
CA GLY A 136 16.63 6.08 -9.44
C GLY A 136 15.50 5.45 -10.24
N VAL A 137 14.77 4.56 -9.58
CA VAL A 137 13.55 3.93 -10.12
C VAL A 137 12.45 4.10 -9.08
N THR A 138 11.34 4.66 -9.53
CA THR A 138 10.09 4.63 -8.76
C THR A 138 9.31 3.41 -9.24
N LYS A 139 8.87 2.56 -8.31
CA LYS A 139 8.11 1.36 -8.64
C LYS A 139 6.94 1.13 -7.70
N VAL A 140 5.84 0.61 -8.22
CA VAL A 140 4.72 0.09 -7.44
C VAL A 140 4.73 -1.41 -7.57
N VAL A 141 4.84 -2.12 -6.45
CA VAL A 141 4.81 -3.58 -6.39
C VAL A 141 3.53 -3.99 -5.68
N ARG A 142 2.64 -4.65 -6.40
CA ARG A 142 1.36 -5.14 -5.86
C ARG A 142 1.47 -6.60 -5.47
N TYR A 143 0.88 -6.92 -4.33
CA TYR A 143 0.74 -8.25 -3.75
C TYR A 143 -0.75 -8.52 -3.52
N TRP A 144 -1.13 -9.76 -3.23
CA TRP A 144 -2.50 -10.09 -2.87
C TRP A 144 -2.96 -9.46 -1.54
N TRP A 145 -2.04 -9.09 -0.66
CA TRP A 145 -2.37 -8.48 0.65
C TRP A 145 -2.30 -6.94 0.63
N GLY A 146 -1.80 -6.33 -0.45
CA GLY A 146 -1.56 -4.89 -0.51
C GLY A 146 -0.51 -4.48 -1.53
N MET A 147 0.27 -3.44 -1.21
CA MET A 147 1.28 -2.91 -2.12
C MET A 147 2.49 -2.28 -1.41
N LYS A 148 3.60 -2.22 -2.14
CA LYS A 148 4.78 -1.43 -1.79
C LYS A 148 5.04 -0.37 -2.85
N ILE A 149 5.13 0.87 -2.42
CA ILE A 149 5.41 2.03 -3.27
C ILE A 149 6.82 2.48 -3.00
N TYR A 150 7.70 2.29 -3.98
CA TYR A 150 9.09 2.70 -3.97
C TYR A 150 9.17 4.03 -4.69
N LEU A 151 9.54 5.09 -3.99
CA LEU A 151 9.65 6.44 -4.52
C LEU A 151 11.11 6.83 -4.59
N SER A 152 11.60 7.12 -5.79
CA SER A 152 12.96 7.63 -5.95
C SER A 152 13.09 9.04 -5.38
N LYS A 153 14.32 9.42 -5.01
CA LYS A 153 14.65 10.79 -4.59
C LYS A 153 14.18 11.82 -5.63
N THR A 154 14.42 11.53 -6.90
CA THR A 154 14.05 12.40 -8.01
C THR A 154 12.54 12.55 -8.06
N PHE A 155 11.79 11.46 -8.07
CA PHE A 155 10.32 11.49 -8.06
C PHE A 155 9.77 12.34 -6.92
N LEU A 156 10.28 12.16 -5.69
CA LEU A 156 9.84 12.93 -4.53
C LEU A 156 10.08 14.44 -4.71
N ASN A 157 11.25 14.82 -5.21
CA ASN A 157 11.58 16.22 -5.45
C ASN A 157 10.69 16.89 -6.51
N TYR A 158 10.12 16.12 -7.45
CA TYR A 158 9.20 16.63 -8.47
C TYR A 158 7.72 16.48 -8.10
N SER A 159 7.39 15.68 -7.09
CA SER A 159 6.00 15.41 -6.70
C SER A 159 5.29 16.59 -6.03
N GLY A 160 5.98 17.68 -5.73
CA GLY A 160 5.41 18.88 -5.11
C GLY A 160 5.52 18.89 -3.58
N GLY A 161 5.30 20.06 -3.00
CA GLY A 161 5.51 20.32 -1.55
C GLY A 161 4.29 20.14 -0.66
N SER A 162 3.12 19.77 -1.21
CA SER A 162 1.89 19.60 -0.46
C SER A 162 1.35 18.17 -0.55
N LEU A 163 0.54 17.78 0.43
CA LEU A 163 -0.14 16.48 0.45
C LEU A 163 -0.92 16.23 -0.85
N THR A 164 -1.74 17.19 -1.26
CA THR A 164 -2.57 17.10 -2.47
C THR A 164 -1.74 17.12 -3.75
N GLY A 165 -0.68 17.92 -3.80
CA GLY A 165 0.23 17.98 -4.94
C GLY A 165 0.94 16.65 -5.16
N MET A 166 1.48 16.08 -4.08
CA MET A 166 2.16 14.78 -4.12
C MET A 166 1.22 13.65 -4.48
N ALA A 167 0.02 13.59 -3.87
CA ALA A 167 -0.98 12.59 -4.21
C ALA A 167 -1.43 12.69 -5.68
N GLY A 168 -1.72 13.91 -6.15
CA GLY A 168 -2.09 14.14 -7.55
C GLY A 168 -0.98 13.75 -8.52
N TYR A 169 0.27 14.08 -8.20
CA TYR A 169 1.42 13.68 -9.00
C TYR A 169 1.58 12.15 -9.07
N MET A 170 1.45 11.47 -7.93
CA MET A 170 1.47 10.00 -7.86
C MET A 170 0.38 9.37 -8.73
N VAL A 171 -0.87 9.83 -8.64
CA VAL A 171 -1.97 9.32 -9.49
C VAL A 171 -1.68 9.57 -10.97
N SER A 172 -1.04 10.69 -11.32
CA SER A 172 -0.73 11.03 -12.72
C SER A 172 0.43 10.23 -13.33
N LYS A 173 1.30 9.64 -12.50
CA LYS A 173 2.54 8.96 -12.93
C LYS A 173 2.59 7.48 -12.60
N LEU A 174 1.78 7.04 -11.65
CA LEU A 174 1.74 5.67 -11.17
C LEU A 174 0.31 5.15 -11.34
N PRO A 175 0.12 3.85 -11.60
CA PRO A 175 -1.19 3.23 -11.66
C PRO A 175 -1.72 3.04 -10.24
N LEU A 176 -1.99 4.13 -9.54
CA LEU A 176 -2.50 4.16 -8.16
C LEU A 176 -3.85 4.86 -8.16
N LYS A 177 -4.82 4.30 -7.44
CA LYS A 177 -6.06 5.04 -7.14
C LYS A 177 -5.77 6.16 -6.15
N HIS A 178 -6.56 7.23 -6.23
CA HIS A 178 -6.40 8.43 -5.39
C HIS A 178 -6.27 8.14 -3.88
N PRO A 179 -7.03 7.22 -3.26
CA PRO A 179 -6.88 6.93 -1.83
C PRO A 179 -5.47 6.42 -1.45
N PHE A 180 -4.88 5.52 -2.24
CA PHE A 180 -3.52 5.01 -1.99
C PHE A 180 -2.45 6.09 -2.15
N ALA A 181 -2.61 6.95 -3.15
CA ALA A 181 -1.72 8.07 -3.36
C ALA A 181 -1.79 9.08 -2.20
N LEU A 182 -2.99 9.33 -1.65
CA LEU A 182 -3.18 10.18 -0.49
C LEU A 182 -2.57 9.57 0.78
N LEU A 183 -2.74 8.25 1.00
CA LEU A 183 -2.10 7.53 2.10
C LEU A 183 -0.58 7.59 2.00
N ALA A 184 -0.03 7.33 0.81
CA ALA A 184 1.40 7.43 0.56
C ALA A 184 1.93 8.85 0.80
N ALA A 185 1.26 9.88 0.26
CA ALA A 185 1.64 11.26 0.46
C ALA A 185 1.53 11.70 1.94
N GLY A 186 0.51 11.21 2.66
CA GLY A 186 0.33 11.45 4.10
C GLY A 186 1.45 10.82 4.92
N ALA A 187 1.81 9.57 4.61
CA ALA A 187 2.94 8.87 5.20
C ALA A 187 4.26 9.63 5.00
N MET A 188 4.52 10.09 3.77
CA MET A 188 5.70 10.90 3.46
C MET A 188 5.68 12.23 4.22
N GLY A 189 4.52 12.86 4.35
CA GLY A 189 4.35 14.07 5.14
C GLY A 189 4.67 13.88 6.62
N ALA A 190 4.19 12.79 7.21
CA ALA A 190 4.42 12.46 8.61
C ALA A 190 5.91 12.28 8.94
N ILE A 191 6.71 11.80 7.98
CA ILE A 191 8.18 11.69 8.13
C ILE A 191 8.94 12.94 7.63
N GLY A 192 8.23 14.04 7.37
CA GLY A 192 8.83 15.32 6.97
C GLY A 192 9.37 15.34 5.54
N VAL A 193 8.91 14.43 4.68
CA VAL A 193 9.33 14.35 3.28
C VAL A 193 8.24 14.97 2.39
N PHE A 194 8.31 16.29 2.27
CA PHE A 194 7.56 17.05 1.26
C PHE A 194 8.52 17.86 0.38
N GLY A 195 8.26 17.89 -0.93
CA GLY A 195 8.95 18.80 -1.86
C GLY A 195 10.41 18.47 -2.19
N THR A 196 11.11 19.47 -2.72
CA THR A 196 12.43 19.42 -3.40
C THR A 196 13.64 19.10 -2.50
N SER A 197 13.42 18.64 -1.26
CA SER A 197 14.48 18.41 -0.27
C SER A 197 14.64 16.95 0.14
N ALA A 198 13.96 16.01 -0.54
CA ALA A 198 14.16 14.59 -0.31
C ALA A 198 15.64 14.24 -0.51
N LYS A 199 16.30 13.75 0.55
CA LYS A 199 17.71 13.34 0.50
C LYS A 199 17.87 11.92 -0.05
N HIS A 200 16.84 11.10 0.08
CA HIS A 200 16.83 9.66 -0.21
C HIS A 200 15.53 9.26 -0.89
N GLY A 201 15.51 8.07 -1.47
CA GLY A 201 14.27 7.40 -1.85
C GLY A 201 13.61 6.78 -0.63
N TYR A 202 12.33 6.41 -0.76
CA TYR A 202 11.56 5.79 0.31
C TYR A 202 10.73 4.64 -0.22
N VAL A 203 10.47 3.66 0.65
CA VAL A 203 9.51 2.58 0.41
C VAL A 203 8.37 2.77 1.39
N ILE A 204 7.14 2.76 0.89
CA ILE A 204 5.92 2.81 1.69
C ILE A 204 5.22 1.48 1.50
N ARG A 205 4.90 0.77 2.59
CA ARG A 205 4.05 -0.41 2.56
C ARG A 205 2.64 -0.01 2.94
N ILE A 206 1.70 -0.39 2.10
CA ILE A 206 0.27 -0.26 2.36
C ILE A 206 -0.31 -1.67 2.37
N THR A 207 -1.03 -2.03 3.42
CA THR A 207 -1.79 -3.27 3.54
C THR A 207 -3.26 -2.98 3.33
N GLY A 208 -3.98 -3.89 2.69
CA GLY A 208 -5.36 -3.68 2.27
C GLY A 208 -5.47 -3.05 0.87
N ILE A 209 -6.53 -3.42 0.15
CA ILE A 209 -6.73 -3.06 -1.27
C ILE A 209 -8.04 -2.28 -1.48
N SER A 210 -8.79 -2.03 -0.40
CA SER A 210 -10.02 -1.23 -0.38
C SER A 210 -9.87 0.05 0.44
N THR A 211 -10.99 0.62 0.90
CA THR A 211 -11.02 1.77 1.83
C THR A 211 -10.36 1.48 3.17
N ALA A 212 -10.18 0.21 3.53
CA ALA A 212 -9.46 -0.27 4.71
C ALA A 212 -7.92 -0.18 4.59
N ALA A 213 -7.40 0.39 3.50
CA ALA A 213 -5.97 0.44 3.27
C ALA A 213 -5.23 1.27 4.34
N THR A 214 -4.17 0.70 4.91
CA THR A 214 -3.39 1.31 5.99
C THR A 214 -1.90 1.29 5.69
N VAL A 215 -1.20 2.34 6.10
CA VAL A 215 0.26 2.41 5.98
C VAL A 215 0.88 1.62 7.13
N THR A 216 1.55 0.52 6.80
CA THR A 216 2.14 -0.39 7.79
C THR A 216 3.66 -0.30 7.88
N GLY A 217 4.30 0.47 6.99
CA GLY A 217 5.71 0.75 7.15
C GLY A 217 6.26 1.76 6.16
N ILE A 218 7.33 2.44 6.58
CA ILE A 218 8.07 3.39 5.79
C ILE A 218 9.57 3.13 6.00
N TRP A 219 10.32 2.94 4.92
CA TRP A 219 11.76 2.70 4.96
C TRP A 219 12.48 3.65 4.02
N ARG A 220 13.69 4.03 4.41
CA ARG A 220 14.61 4.76 3.53
C ARG A 220 15.31 3.79 2.57
N GLN A 221 15.42 4.17 1.31
CA GLN A 221 16.22 3.48 0.28
C GLN A 221 17.68 3.95 0.32
#